data_AF-A0A1H0VU99-F1
#
_entry.id   AF-A0A1H0VU99-F1
#
_cell.length_a   1.000
_cell.length_b   1.000
_cell.length_c   1.000
_cell.angle_alpha   90.00
_cell.angle_beta   90.00
_cell.angle_gamma   90.00
#
_symmetry.space_group_name_H-M   'P 1'
#
loop_
_entity.id
_entity.type
_entity.pdbx_description
1 polymer ?
#
loop_
_entity_poly.entity_id
_entity_poly.type
_entity_poly.pdbx_seq_one_letter_code
_entity_poly.pdbx_strand_id
1 'polypeptide(L)'
;MAEHTPRVADAINTLVAAVRDRDIDVVSDLLAQWCRPASDSDLLAIVTALISAGGRKILESEAVQLSDAAFAVEVQNADGLPVDIDSIAPPVRAVLRAQLAWLNDRPEDVTDQIRLVIDAGDSHDRMSMLVHALVWAVQVGVGEDGESTEDLGGR
;
A
#
# COMPACT_ATOMS: atom_id res chain seq x y z
N MET A 1 27.41 3.29 2.28
CA MET A 1 26.34 2.46 1.66
C MET A 1 25.11 2.27 2.56
N ALA A 2 24.78 3.19 3.50
CA ALA A 2 23.55 3.07 4.29
C ALA A 2 23.25 4.38 5.04
N GLU A 3 22.51 5.34 4.45
CA GLU A 3 21.97 6.51 5.20
C GLU A 3 20.61 7.03 4.68
N HIS A 4 19.97 6.41 3.68
CA HIS A 4 18.70 6.92 3.12
C HIS A 4 17.44 6.32 3.77
N THR A 5 17.57 5.16 4.42
CA THR A 5 16.45 4.40 5.01
C THR A 5 15.69 5.12 6.14
N PRO A 6 16.32 5.81 7.12
CA PRO A 6 15.57 6.46 8.21
C PRO A 6 14.80 7.69 7.72
N ARG A 7 15.36 8.45 6.77
CA ARG A 7 14.73 9.67 6.24
C ARG A 7 13.44 9.38 5.47
N VAL A 8 13.41 8.27 4.73
CA VAL A 8 12.23 7.83 3.97
C VAL A 8 11.16 7.28 4.90
N ALA A 9 11.53 6.47 5.90
CA ALA A 9 10.59 5.96 6.90
C ALA A 9 9.95 7.09 7.72
N ASP A 10 10.74 8.08 8.13
CA ASP A 10 10.24 9.27 8.84
C ASP A 10 9.29 10.08 7.95
N ALA A 11 9.64 10.31 6.68
CA ALA A 11 8.79 11.03 5.74
C ALA A 11 7.46 10.30 5.47
N ILE A 12 7.46 8.96 5.47
CA ILE A 12 6.26 8.12 5.37
C ILE A 12 5.39 8.24 6.61
N ASN A 13 5.98 8.17 7.80
CA ASN A 13 5.23 8.36 9.04
C ASN A 13 4.60 9.76 9.11
N THR A 14 5.36 10.80 8.70
CA THR A 14 4.87 12.17 8.59
C THR A 14 3.73 12.27 7.59
N LEU A 15 3.83 11.63 6.41
CA LEU A 15 2.77 11.68 5.41
C LEU A 15 1.52 10.95 5.89
N VAL A 16 1.65 9.77 6.47
CA VAL A 16 0.52 9.02 7.03
C VAL A 16 -0.19 9.82 8.12
N ALA A 17 0.57 10.51 8.97
CA ALA A 17 0.01 11.43 9.97
C ALA A 17 -0.70 12.63 9.30
N ALA A 18 -0.07 13.28 8.33
CA ALA A 18 -0.64 14.43 7.60
C ALA A 18 -1.94 14.07 6.85
N VAL A 19 -2.01 12.91 6.20
CA VAL A 19 -3.25 12.44 5.56
C VAL A 19 -4.35 12.21 6.59
N ARG A 20 -4.02 11.63 7.76
CA ARG A 20 -4.99 11.43 8.86
C ARG A 20 -5.50 12.76 9.42
N ASP A 21 -4.61 13.73 9.58
CA ASP A 21 -4.92 15.06 10.12
C ASP A 21 -5.53 16.01 9.07
N ARG A 22 -5.72 15.53 7.83
CA ARG A 22 -6.19 16.30 6.66
C ARG A 22 -5.34 17.54 6.37
N ASP A 23 -4.04 17.46 6.64
CA ASP A 23 -3.06 18.48 6.30
C ASP A 23 -2.67 18.36 4.82
N ILE A 24 -3.50 18.97 3.97
CA ILE A 24 -3.39 18.89 2.50
C ILE A 24 -2.08 19.53 2.00
N ASP A 25 -1.56 20.54 2.69
CA ASP A 25 -0.34 21.25 2.29
C ASP A 25 0.88 20.34 2.48
N VAL A 26 1.01 19.69 3.64
CA VAL A 26 2.09 18.72 3.91
C VAL A 26 2.00 17.51 2.98
N VAL A 27 0.78 17.02 2.71
CA VAL A 27 0.55 15.92 1.77
C VAL A 27 1.00 16.31 0.35
N SER A 28 0.63 17.51 -0.10
CA SER A 28 0.96 17.99 -1.45
C SER A 28 2.46 18.20 -1.63
N ASP A 29 3.14 18.75 -0.63
CA ASP A 29 4.59 18.98 -0.66
C ASP A 29 5.38 17.66 -0.67
N LEU A 30 5.00 16.70 0.17
CA LEU A 30 5.63 15.37 0.23
C LEU A 30 5.38 14.57 -1.06
N LEU A 31 4.16 14.61 -1.60
CA LEU A 31 3.86 14.00 -2.89
C LEU A 31 4.68 14.67 -4.00
N ALA A 32 4.72 15.99 -4.09
CA ALA A 32 5.52 16.69 -5.10
C ALA A 32 7.01 16.32 -5.04
N GLN A 33 7.54 16.09 -3.84
CA GLN A 33 8.90 15.64 -3.61
C GLN A 33 9.11 14.18 -4.07
N TRP A 34 8.20 13.27 -3.73
CA TRP A 34 8.37 11.84 -4.02
C TRP A 34 8.02 11.46 -5.46
N CYS A 35 7.17 12.25 -6.10
CA CYS A 35 6.85 12.16 -7.52
C CYS A 35 8.01 12.59 -8.43
N ARG A 36 9.08 13.15 -7.85
CA ARG A 36 10.34 13.48 -8.52
C ARG A 36 11.52 12.88 -7.75
N PRO A 37 11.59 11.54 -7.66
CA PRO A 37 12.67 10.90 -6.94
C PRO A 37 14.00 11.24 -7.60
N ALA A 38 15.05 11.45 -6.79
CA ALA A 38 16.37 11.80 -7.32
C ALA A 38 17.01 10.64 -8.11
N SER A 39 16.57 9.40 -7.83
CA SER A 39 16.96 8.19 -8.54
C SER A 39 15.90 7.09 -8.48
N ASP A 40 16.01 6.10 -9.36
CA ASP A 40 15.19 4.87 -9.30
C ASP A 40 15.40 4.10 -7.99
N SER A 41 16.60 4.18 -7.39
CA SER A 41 16.88 3.58 -6.07
C SER A 41 16.09 4.27 -4.95
N ASP A 42 15.89 5.59 -5.04
CA ASP A 42 15.09 6.32 -4.06
C ASP A 42 13.61 5.94 -4.21
N LEU A 43 13.11 5.84 -5.44
CA LEU A 43 11.74 5.40 -5.70
C LEU A 43 11.47 4.00 -5.16
N LEU A 44 12.39 3.06 -5.41
CA LEU A 44 12.31 1.70 -4.85
C LEU A 44 12.24 1.72 -3.32
N ALA A 45 13.10 2.51 -2.67
CA ALA A 45 13.13 2.61 -1.22
C ALA A 45 11.84 3.20 -0.64
N ILE A 46 11.29 4.25 -1.26
CA ILE A 46 10.02 4.88 -0.87
C ILE A 46 8.87 3.88 -0.97
N VAL A 47 8.71 3.23 -2.13
CA VAL A 47 7.61 2.28 -2.34
C VAL A 47 7.73 1.08 -1.40
N THR A 48 8.94 0.54 -1.21
CA THR A 48 9.17 -0.58 -0.27
C THR A 48 8.77 -0.22 1.16
N ALA A 49 9.12 0.99 1.60
CA ALA A 49 8.76 1.46 2.93
C ALA A 49 7.24 1.70 3.08
N LEU A 50 6.55 2.15 2.02
CA LEU A 50 5.09 2.27 2.02
C LEU A 50 4.40 0.89 2.12
N ILE A 51 4.85 -0.08 1.32
CA ILE A 51 4.37 -1.46 1.37
C ILE A 51 4.56 -2.07 2.78
N SER A 52 5.73 -1.82 3.38
CA SER A 52 6.04 -2.29 4.74
C SER A 52 5.19 -1.59 5.81
N ALA A 53 4.82 -0.32 5.59
CA ALA A 53 3.92 0.40 6.49
C ALA A 53 2.49 -0.11 6.40
N GLY A 54 1.97 -0.34 5.18
CA GLY A 54 0.64 -0.94 4.98
C GLY A 54 0.55 -2.36 5.53
N GLY A 55 1.55 -3.19 5.26
CA GLY A 55 1.58 -4.58 5.71
C GLY A 55 1.59 -4.72 7.23
N ARG A 56 2.36 -3.88 7.94
CA ARG A 56 2.34 -3.87 9.41
C ARG A 56 0.96 -3.58 9.98
N LYS A 57 0.20 -2.66 9.38
CA LYS A 57 -1.15 -2.33 9.84
C LYS A 57 -2.13 -3.49 9.66
N ILE A 58 -2.01 -4.23 8.56
CA ILE A 58 -2.80 -5.47 8.33
C ILE A 58 -2.44 -6.51 9.38
N LEU A 59 -1.15 -6.73 9.64
CA LEU A 59 -0.74 -7.69 10.67
C LEU A 59 -1.25 -7.28 12.06
N GLU A 60 -1.23 -5.98 12.37
CA GLU A 60 -1.77 -5.44 13.62
C GLU A 60 -3.30 -5.63 13.74
N SER A 61 -4.06 -5.51 12.64
CA SER A 61 -5.52 -5.74 12.66
C SER A 61 -5.89 -7.22 12.77
N GLU A 62 -5.09 -8.10 12.18
CA GLU A 62 -5.34 -9.55 12.12
C GLU A 62 -4.64 -10.34 13.25
N ALA A 63 -3.93 -9.66 14.16
CA ALA A 63 -3.03 -10.24 15.17
C ALA A 63 -3.68 -11.28 16.11
N VAL A 64 -5.00 -11.40 16.12
CA VAL A 64 -5.74 -12.34 16.98
C VAL A 64 -5.95 -13.71 16.30
N GLN A 65 -5.78 -13.86 14.98
CA GLN A 65 -6.31 -15.04 14.25
C GLN A 65 -5.30 -15.88 13.45
N LEU A 66 -4.06 -15.46 13.22
CA LEU A 66 -3.21 -16.06 12.18
C LEU A 66 -1.88 -16.62 12.72
N SER A 67 -1.87 -17.85 13.25
CA SER A 67 -0.60 -18.53 13.59
C SER A 67 -0.03 -19.39 12.46
N ASP A 68 -0.72 -19.56 11.32
CA ASP A 68 -0.21 -20.35 10.17
C ASP A 68 -0.98 -20.12 8.86
N ALA A 69 -1.58 -18.94 8.68
CA ALA A 69 -2.47 -18.67 7.56
C ALA A 69 -1.79 -17.78 6.51
N ALA A 70 -1.94 -18.15 5.23
CA ALA A 70 -1.47 -17.36 4.11
C ALA A 70 -2.41 -16.18 3.85
N PHE A 71 -1.84 -15.01 3.55
CA PHE A 71 -2.62 -13.85 3.13
C PHE A 71 -3.01 -13.99 1.65
N ALA A 72 -4.30 -13.89 1.37
CA ALA A 72 -4.87 -13.78 0.04
C ALA A 72 -5.59 -12.43 -0.12
N VAL A 73 -5.74 -11.97 -1.36
CA VAL A 73 -6.50 -10.76 -1.68
C VAL A 73 -7.67 -11.11 -2.57
N GLU A 74 -8.84 -10.58 -2.24
CA GLU A 74 -9.98 -10.52 -3.15
C GLU A 74 -10.10 -9.08 -3.67
N VAL A 75 -10.19 -8.94 -4.99
CA VAL A 75 -10.38 -7.62 -5.61
C VAL A 75 -11.81 -7.52 -6.10
N GLN A 76 -12.48 -6.44 -5.71
CA GLN A 76 -13.84 -6.15 -6.09
C GLN A 76 -13.93 -4.74 -6.69
N ASN A 77 -14.89 -4.51 -7.57
CA ASN A 77 -15.19 -3.17 -8.07
C ASN A 77 -16.05 -2.39 -7.06
N ALA A 78 -16.42 -1.16 -7.41
CA ALA A 78 -17.27 -0.31 -6.56
C ALA A 78 -18.68 -0.87 -6.30
N ASP A 79 -19.15 -1.81 -7.13
CA ASP A 79 -20.44 -2.49 -6.97
C ASP A 79 -20.32 -3.78 -6.14
N GLY A 80 -19.13 -4.09 -5.60
CA GLY A 80 -18.86 -5.32 -4.84
C GLY A 80 -18.71 -6.58 -5.72
N LEU A 81 -18.59 -6.43 -7.03
CA LEU A 81 -18.42 -7.55 -7.94
C LEU A 81 -16.94 -7.95 -8.04
N PRO A 82 -16.62 -9.26 -8.05
CA PRO A 82 -15.25 -9.73 -8.16
C PRO A 82 -14.62 -9.30 -9.48
N VAL A 83 -13.37 -8.86 -9.41
CA VAL A 83 -12.57 -8.37 -10.53
C VAL A 83 -11.35 -9.27 -10.70
N ASP A 84 -11.08 -9.68 -11.94
CA ASP A 84 -9.86 -10.42 -12.27
C ASP A 84 -8.63 -9.51 -12.07
N ILE A 85 -7.63 -10.00 -11.34
CA ILE A 85 -6.37 -9.29 -11.11
C ILE A 85 -5.70 -8.85 -12.42
N ASP A 86 -5.86 -9.61 -13.50
CA ASP A 86 -5.26 -9.30 -14.79
C ASP A 86 -5.94 -8.12 -15.51
N SER A 87 -7.17 -7.78 -15.10
CA SER A 87 -7.88 -6.58 -15.58
C SER A 87 -7.44 -5.29 -14.89
N ILE A 88 -6.71 -5.39 -13.78
CA ILE A 88 -6.16 -4.24 -13.04
C ILE A 88 -5.03 -3.59 -13.83
N ALA A 89 -4.89 -2.27 -13.73
CA ALA A 89 -3.76 -1.57 -14.34
C ALA A 89 -2.42 -2.15 -13.84
N PRO A 90 -1.43 -2.38 -14.73
CA PRO A 90 -0.14 -2.98 -14.37
C PRO A 90 0.54 -2.38 -13.13
N PRO A 91 0.66 -1.04 -12.96
CA PRO A 91 1.32 -0.48 -11.78
C PRO A 91 0.57 -0.80 -10.48
N VAL A 92 -0.76 -0.79 -10.50
CA VAL A 92 -1.59 -1.10 -9.32
C VAL A 92 -1.49 -2.58 -8.95
N ARG A 93 -1.49 -3.46 -9.96
CA ARG A 93 -1.28 -4.90 -9.76
C ARG A 93 0.09 -5.20 -9.16
N ALA A 94 1.14 -4.49 -9.57
CA ALA A 94 2.47 -4.64 -8.99
C ALA A 94 2.49 -4.28 -7.51
N VAL A 95 1.83 -3.18 -7.10
CA VAL A 95 1.69 -2.80 -5.69
C VAL A 95 0.93 -3.88 -4.90
N LEU A 96 -0.18 -4.43 -5.43
CA LEU A 96 -0.93 -5.51 -4.76
C LEU A 96 -0.07 -6.74 -4.53
N ARG A 97 0.64 -7.17 -5.58
CA ARG A 97 1.53 -8.34 -5.50
C ARG A 97 2.70 -8.08 -4.55
N ALA A 98 3.27 -6.88 -4.53
CA ALA A 98 4.29 -6.49 -3.57
C ALA A 98 3.76 -6.52 -2.12
N GLN A 99 2.53 -6.05 -1.90
CA GLN A 99 1.90 -6.08 -0.58
C GLN A 99 1.68 -7.51 -0.09
N LEU A 100 1.14 -8.39 -0.95
CA LEU A 100 0.95 -9.80 -0.64
C LEU A 100 2.28 -10.54 -0.41
N ALA A 101 3.29 -10.26 -1.23
CA ALA A 101 4.63 -10.81 -1.04
C ALA A 101 5.20 -10.44 0.33
N TRP A 102 5.06 -9.17 0.73
CA TRP A 102 5.50 -8.71 2.05
C TRP A 102 4.74 -9.41 3.19
N LEU A 103 3.41 -9.55 3.07
CA LEU A 103 2.58 -10.22 4.09
C LEU A 103 2.88 -11.71 4.24
N ASN A 104 3.32 -12.36 3.15
CA ASN A 104 3.64 -13.79 3.12
C ASN A 104 5.15 -14.06 3.27
N ASP A 105 5.93 -13.10 3.78
CA ASP A 105 7.37 -13.22 4.05
C ASP A 105 8.22 -13.59 2.80
N ARG A 106 7.92 -12.95 1.66
CA ARG A 106 8.65 -13.11 0.38
C ARG A 106 9.30 -11.79 -0.07
N PRO A 107 10.38 -11.34 0.59
CA PRO A 107 10.97 -10.03 0.35
C PRO A 107 11.57 -9.85 -1.05
N GLU A 108 12.04 -10.93 -1.70
CA GLU A 108 12.52 -10.92 -3.08
C GLU A 108 11.40 -10.52 -4.06
N ASP A 109 10.20 -11.09 -3.88
CA ASP A 109 9.05 -10.83 -4.73
C ASP A 109 8.59 -9.37 -4.59
N VAL A 110 8.73 -8.75 -3.40
CA VAL A 110 8.44 -7.32 -3.19
C VAL A 110 9.28 -6.45 -4.12
N THR A 111 10.59 -6.71 -4.14
CA THR A 111 11.54 -5.91 -4.92
C THR A 111 11.30 -6.09 -6.41
N ASP A 112 11.05 -7.33 -6.85
CA ASP A 112 10.82 -7.63 -8.26
C ASP A 112 9.55 -6.96 -8.78
N GLN A 113 8.45 -6.98 -8.02
CA GLN A 113 7.22 -6.30 -8.43
C GLN A 113 7.41 -4.79 -8.60
N ILE A 114 8.12 -4.13 -7.68
CA ILE A 114 8.38 -2.69 -7.77
C ILE A 114 9.26 -2.39 -8.99
N ARG A 115 10.29 -3.21 -9.24
CA ARG A 115 11.20 -3.05 -10.38
C ARG A 115 10.51 -3.20 -11.73
N LEU A 116 9.49 -4.05 -11.85
CA LEU A 116 8.71 -4.14 -13.09
C LEU A 116 8.15 -2.77 -13.53
N VAL A 117 7.69 -1.96 -12.57
CA VAL A 117 7.16 -0.62 -12.86
C VAL A 117 8.27 0.40 -13.07
N ILE A 118 9.34 0.34 -12.28
CA ILE A 118 10.48 1.26 -12.43
C ILE A 118 11.16 1.07 -13.79
N ASP A 119 11.44 -0.17 -14.17
CA ASP A 119 12.26 -0.47 -15.35
C ASP A 119 11.48 -0.36 -16.66
N ALA A 120 10.19 -0.71 -16.66
CA ALA A 120 9.36 -0.76 -17.88
C ALA A 120 8.26 0.31 -17.94
N GLY A 121 7.90 0.93 -16.82
CA GLY A 121 6.82 1.90 -16.73
C GLY A 121 7.27 3.33 -17.06
N ASP A 122 6.33 4.13 -17.57
CA ASP A 122 6.55 5.55 -17.78
C ASP A 122 6.38 6.36 -16.48
N SER A 123 6.50 7.69 -16.54
CA SER A 123 6.33 8.55 -15.37
C SER A 123 4.94 8.47 -14.74
N HIS A 124 3.90 8.18 -15.54
CA HIS A 124 2.54 8.03 -15.06
C HIS A 124 2.36 6.69 -14.33
N ASP A 125 2.96 5.61 -14.81
CA ASP A 125 2.93 4.31 -14.12
C ASP A 125 3.65 4.36 -12.78
N ARG A 126 4.82 5.01 -12.72
CA ARG A 126 5.58 5.22 -11.48
C ARG A 126 4.79 6.05 -10.45
N MET A 127 4.13 7.10 -10.92
CA MET A 127 3.20 7.92 -10.11
C MET A 127 2.04 7.07 -9.59
N SER A 128 1.40 6.31 -10.46
CA SER A 128 0.25 5.48 -10.12
C SER A 128 0.62 4.45 -9.04
N MET A 129 1.76 3.79 -9.18
CA MET A 129 2.31 2.87 -8.17
C MET A 129 2.51 3.56 -6.82
N LEU A 130 3.15 4.74 -6.81
CA LEU A 130 3.41 5.50 -5.58
C LEU A 130 2.11 5.90 -4.86
N VAL A 131 1.14 6.43 -5.61
CA VAL A 131 -0.16 6.85 -5.06
C VAL A 131 -0.91 5.67 -4.45
N HIS A 132 -0.97 4.52 -5.13
CA HIS A 132 -1.68 3.35 -4.60
C HIS A 132 -0.97 2.76 -3.36
N ALA A 133 0.36 2.69 -3.38
CA ALA A 133 1.13 2.25 -2.21
C ALA A 133 0.87 3.17 -1.00
N LEU A 134 0.76 4.48 -1.22
CA LEU A 134 0.42 5.44 -0.18
C LEU A 134 -1.01 5.28 0.33
N VAL A 135 -1.99 5.25 -0.59
CA VAL A 135 -3.41 5.15 -0.23
C VAL A 135 -3.64 3.92 0.64
N TRP A 136 -3.07 2.77 0.28
CA TRP A 136 -3.21 1.56 1.09
C TRP A 136 -2.45 1.64 2.42
N ALA A 137 -1.25 2.21 2.45
CA ALA A 137 -0.54 2.42 3.72
C ALA A 137 -1.35 3.29 4.71
N VAL A 138 -2.21 4.20 4.21
CA VAL A 138 -3.10 5.01 5.05
C VAL A 138 -4.40 4.27 5.38
N GLN A 139 -5.10 3.75 4.37
CA GLN A 139 -6.49 3.28 4.48
C GLN A 139 -6.64 1.88 5.08
N VAL A 140 -5.65 1.00 4.93
CA VAL A 140 -5.75 -0.42 5.33
C VAL A 140 -5.75 -0.62 6.87
N GLY A 141 -6.01 0.42 7.65
CA GLY A 141 -6.22 0.35 9.10
C GLY A 141 -7.61 0.77 9.57
N VAL A 142 -8.58 0.91 8.67
CA VAL A 142 -9.98 1.16 9.02
C VAL A 142 -10.79 -0.04 8.53
N GLY A 143 -10.90 -1.06 9.38
CA GLY A 143 -12.07 -1.92 9.30
C GLY A 143 -13.26 -1.00 9.58
N GLU A 144 -14.05 -0.69 8.55
CA GLU A 144 -15.40 -0.25 8.83
C GLU A 144 -16.07 -1.44 9.50
N ASP A 145 -16.29 -1.32 10.81
CA ASP A 145 -17.13 -2.23 11.56
C ASP A 145 -18.41 -2.39 10.77
N GLY A 146 -18.60 -3.59 10.21
CA GLY A 146 -19.85 -3.97 9.58
C GLY A 146 -20.94 -3.85 10.63
N GLU A 147 -21.65 -2.73 10.63
CA GLU A 147 -22.92 -2.59 11.29
C GLU A 147 -23.94 -3.45 10.53
N SER A 148 -23.81 -4.76 10.66
CA SER A 148 -24.89 -5.71 10.42
C SER A 148 -25.86 -5.59 11.60
N THR A 149 -26.66 -4.54 11.60
CA THR A 149 -27.92 -4.54 12.35
C THR A 149 -28.95 -5.37 11.58
N GLU A 150 -28.72 -6.68 11.51
CA GLU A 150 -29.82 -7.63 11.38
C GLU A 150 -30.29 -7.99 12.79
N ASP A 151 -31.15 -7.13 13.36
CA ASP A 151 -32.08 -7.55 14.40
C ASP A 151 -33.37 -8.05 13.74
N LEU A 152 -33.29 -9.30 13.26
CA LEU A 152 -34.46 -10.15 13.06
C LEU A 152 -34.78 -10.80 14.41
N GLY A 153 -35.72 -10.23 15.15
CA GLY A 153 -35.98 -10.63 16.52
C GLY A 153 -37.35 -10.30 17.12
N GLY A 154 -38.44 -10.73 16.48
CA GLY A 154 -39.55 -11.31 17.27
C GLY A 154 -40.92 -10.62 17.30
N ARG A 155 -41.87 -11.35 16.67
CA ARG A 155 -43.32 -11.46 16.92
C ARG A 155 -44.28 -10.40 16.41
#